data_AF-A0A161W187-F1
#
_entry.id   AF-A0A161W187-F1
#
_cell.length_a   1.000
_cell.length_b   1.000
_cell.length_c   1.000
_cell.angle_alpha   90.00
_cell.angle_beta   90.00
_cell.angle_gamma   90.00
#
_symmetry.space_group_name_H-M   'P 1'
#
loop_
_entity.id
_entity.type
_entity.pdbx_description
1 polymer ?
#
loop_
_entity_poly.entity_id
_entity_poly.type
_entity_poly.pdbx_seq_one_letter_code
_entity_poly.pdbx_strand_id
1 'polypeptide(L)'
;LQEVASLFPETPDPSLLASAGTGSSREEKQLAREPNGGWRDYFPFRLARAFRTLRSDKNAWQRLVAHKKVGRSGEFFRFDVEFDGPEPPLDSLSSFNDPECDDECTFQGLPALKRLVLCARAELFIFELRASRPYLFSDGGYECCGHIRCRLGARSESLKEFVSQLARSKAHFRIGGHEVACDFASYPMTRPDGHFFLEVRFRVASLQESLAVCLWETPDEGRNISGSPFTVQQLVRSQKLEQCFGTSDHRKKRCRDDDDDEASRKRPRCRR
;
A
#
# COMPACT_ATOMS: atom_id res chain seq x y z
N LEU A 1 -11.65 6.74 -7.50
CA LEU A 1 -10.52 6.16 -8.27
C LEU A 1 -10.13 6.99 -9.49
N GLN A 2 -11.07 7.50 -10.28
CA GLN A 2 -10.75 8.40 -11.40
C GLN A 2 -10.00 9.67 -10.94
N GLU A 3 -10.39 10.24 -9.79
CA GLU A 3 -9.66 11.36 -9.17
C GLU A 3 -8.23 10.97 -8.73
N VAL A 4 -8.06 9.80 -8.13
CA VAL A 4 -6.72 9.28 -7.74
C VAL A 4 -5.83 9.15 -8.97
N ALA A 5 -6.35 8.60 -10.07
CA ALA A 5 -5.63 8.51 -11.34
C ALA A 5 -5.28 9.89 -11.92
N SER A 6 -6.08 10.92 -11.64
CA SER A 6 -5.77 12.29 -12.05
C SER A 6 -4.71 12.96 -11.17
N LEU A 7 -4.69 12.66 -9.86
CA LEU A 7 -3.70 13.21 -8.92
C LEU A 7 -2.35 12.50 -9.01
N PHE A 8 -2.35 11.20 -9.33
CA PHE A 8 -1.16 10.36 -9.39
C PHE A 8 -1.06 9.69 -10.77
N PRO A 9 -0.70 10.45 -11.83
CA PRO A 9 -0.66 9.91 -13.20
C PRO A 9 0.39 8.81 -13.38
N GLU A 10 1.47 8.85 -12.60
CA GLU A 10 2.57 7.86 -12.64
C GLU A 10 2.22 6.56 -11.91
N THR A 11 1.32 6.62 -10.93
CA THR A 11 0.87 5.47 -10.12
C THR A 11 -0.64 5.56 -9.90
N PRO A 12 -1.46 5.33 -10.94
CA PRO A 12 -2.90 5.61 -10.89
C PRO A 12 -3.68 4.59 -10.06
N ASP A 13 -3.08 3.41 -9.82
CA ASP A 13 -3.71 2.32 -9.09
C ASP A 13 -3.23 2.34 -7.62
N PRO A 14 -4.13 2.48 -6.63
CA PRO A 14 -3.75 2.42 -5.22
C PRO A 14 -3.39 1.01 -4.79
N SER A 15 -2.37 0.88 -3.93
CA SER A 15 -1.94 -0.40 -3.33
C SER A 15 -2.98 -0.97 -2.35
N LEU A 16 -3.72 -0.10 -1.67
CA LEU A 16 -4.76 -0.44 -0.71
C LEU A 16 -5.99 0.44 -0.91
N LEU A 17 -7.17 -0.18 -1.05
CA LEU A 17 -8.45 0.52 -1.06
C LEU A 17 -9.40 -0.10 -0.05
N ALA A 18 -9.91 0.71 0.88
CA ALA A 18 -10.98 0.33 1.78
C ALA A 18 -12.20 1.22 1.53
N SER A 19 -13.37 0.61 1.39
CA SER A 19 -14.65 1.27 1.25
C SER A 19 -15.55 0.83 2.41
N ALA A 20 -16.15 1.80 3.11
CA ALA A 20 -17.16 1.54 4.12
C ALA A 20 -18.53 1.96 3.55
N GLY A 21 -19.46 1.01 3.46
CA GLY A 21 -20.85 1.27 3.13
C GLY A 21 -21.67 1.57 4.38
N THR A 22 -22.82 2.21 4.19
CA THR A 22 -23.78 2.54 5.26
C THR A 22 -24.73 1.39 5.58
N GLY A 23 -24.49 0.21 5.01
CA GLY A 23 -25.30 -0.97 5.17
C GLY A 23 -26.33 -1.18 4.06
N SER A 24 -26.89 -2.38 4.02
CA SER A 24 -27.97 -2.74 3.09
C SER A 24 -28.95 -3.71 3.76
N SER A 25 -30.25 -3.55 3.47
CA SER A 25 -31.27 -4.45 4.01
C SER A 25 -31.21 -5.84 3.36
N ARG A 26 -31.43 -6.88 4.16
CA ARG A 26 -31.48 -8.27 3.69
C ARG A 26 -32.71 -8.56 2.81
N GLU A 27 -33.83 -7.88 3.06
CA GLU A 27 -35.07 -8.04 2.28
C GLU A 27 -34.96 -7.55 0.83
N GLU A 28 -34.12 -6.54 0.57
CA GLU A 28 -33.91 -6.02 -0.79
C GLU A 28 -33.24 -7.07 -1.71
N LYS A 29 -32.47 -8.02 -1.14
CA LYS A 29 -31.91 -9.17 -1.89
C LYS A 29 -32.98 -10.20 -2.29
N GLN A 30 -34.05 -10.35 -1.52
CA GLN A 30 -35.13 -11.32 -1.82
C GLN A 30 -36.10 -10.77 -2.87
N LEU A 31 -36.38 -9.45 -2.83
CA LEU A 31 -37.23 -8.77 -3.81
C LEU A 31 -36.66 -8.72 -5.24
N ALA A 32 -35.36 -8.97 -5.41
CA ALA A 32 -34.73 -9.11 -6.72
C ALA A 32 -34.90 -10.51 -7.35
N ARG A 33 -35.39 -11.51 -6.61
CA ARG A 33 -35.52 -12.90 -7.07
C ARG A 33 -36.96 -13.38 -7.29
N GLU A 34 -37.96 -12.65 -6.82
CA GLU A 34 -39.38 -13.01 -6.97
C GLU A 34 -39.99 -12.34 -8.22
N PRO A 35 -40.53 -13.10 -9.20
CA PRO A 35 -41.28 -12.53 -10.32
C PRO A 35 -42.69 -12.17 -9.84
N ASN A 36 -42.83 -11.06 -9.14
CA ASN A 36 -44.14 -10.62 -8.65
C ASN A 36 -44.82 -9.69 -9.67
N GLY A 37 -45.75 -10.28 -10.44
CA GLY A 37 -46.66 -9.58 -11.33
C GLY A 37 -47.65 -8.72 -10.53
N GLY A 38 -47.60 -7.41 -10.75
CA GLY A 38 -48.47 -6.43 -10.10
C GLY A 38 -47.93 -5.02 -10.29
N TRP A 39 -48.67 -4.00 -9.84
CA TRP A 39 -48.46 -2.56 -10.13
C TRP A 39 -47.04 -2.00 -9.86
N ARG A 40 -46.16 -2.77 -9.20
CA ARG A 40 -44.72 -2.49 -9.11
C ARG A 40 -43.97 -2.59 -10.46
N ASP A 41 -44.61 -3.12 -11.51
CA ASP A 41 -44.08 -3.20 -12.88
C ASP A 41 -44.38 -1.99 -13.77
N TYR A 42 -45.07 -0.96 -13.26
CA TYR A 42 -45.27 0.27 -14.02
C TYR A 42 -43.95 1.01 -14.26
N PHE A 43 -43.83 1.59 -15.45
CA PHE A 43 -42.64 2.28 -15.97
C PHE A 43 -41.90 3.20 -14.96
N PRO A 44 -42.57 4.08 -14.19
CA PRO A 44 -41.86 4.96 -13.24
C PRO A 44 -41.24 4.19 -12.06
N PHE A 45 -41.88 3.13 -11.56
CA PHE A 45 -41.32 2.30 -10.49
C PHE A 45 -40.18 1.41 -11.00
N ARG A 46 -40.27 0.92 -12.24
CA ARG A 46 -39.15 0.26 -12.92
C ARG A 46 -37.98 1.20 -13.11
N LEU A 47 -38.22 2.45 -13.49
CA LEU A 47 -37.18 3.46 -13.65
C LEU A 47 -36.55 3.82 -12.29
N ALA A 48 -37.35 4.05 -11.24
CA ALA A 48 -36.84 4.33 -9.90
C ALA A 48 -36.04 3.15 -9.32
N ARG A 49 -36.49 1.91 -9.54
CA ARG A 49 -35.76 0.69 -9.19
C ARG A 49 -34.49 0.55 -10.02
N ALA A 50 -34.53 0.84 -11.33
CA ALA A 50 -33.35 0.87 -12.19
C ALA A 50 -32.35 1.95 -11.76
N PHE A 51 -32.82 3.13 -11.35
CA PHE A 51 -31.99 4.20 -10.80
C PHE A 51 -31.37 3.81 -9.46
N ARG A 52 -32.12 3.18 -8.55
CA ARG A 52 -31.57 2.66 -7.29
C ARG A 52 -30.57 1.55 -7.51
N THR A 53 -30.83 0.61 -8.42
CA THR A 53 -29.88 -0.46 -8.75
C THR A 53 -28.65 0.06 -9.51
N LEU A 54 -28.79 1.10 -10.32
CA LEU A 54 -27.67 1.78 -11.00
C LEU A 54 -26.83 2.61 -10.02
N ARG A 55 -27.48 3.20 -9.01
CA ARG A 55 -26.86 3.99 -7.95
C ARG A 55 -26.46 3.15 -6.74
N SER A 56 -26.78 1.85 -6.75
CA SER A 56 -26.36 0.92 -5.71
C SER A 56 -24.85 0.81 -5.78
N ASP A 57 -24.22 1.36 -4.76
CA ASP A 57 -22.78 1.41 -4.58
C ASP A 57 -22.14 0.00 -4.62
N LYS A 58 -22.93 -1.04 -4.32
CA LYS A 58 -22.56 -2.45 -4.45
C LYS A 58 -22.30 -2.89 -5.89
N ASN A 59 -23.10 -2.44 -6.86
CA ASN A 59 -22.91 -2.75 -8.28
C ASN A 59 -21.73 -1.98 -8.86
N ALA A 60 -21.52 -0.73 -8.42
CA ALA A 60 -20.35 0.04 -8.77
C ALA A 60 -19.08 -0.62 -8.23
N TRP A 61 -19.09 -1.07 -6.97
CA TRP A 61 -17.99 -1.82 -6.35
C TRP A 61 -17.73 -3.15 -7.03
N GLN A 62 -18.76 -3.93 -7.34
CA GLN A 62 -18.60 -5.19 -8.07
C GLN A 62 -18.01 -4.97 -9.47
N ARG A 63 -18.40 -3.89 -10.17
CA ARG A 63 -17.77 -3.50 -11.43
C ARG A 63 -16.31 -3.09 -11.23
N LEU A 64 -15.97 -2.36 -10.16
CA LEU A 64 -14.58 -2.01 -9.84
C LEU A 64 -13.73 -3.26 -9.54
N VAL A 65 -14.24 -4.19 -8.75
CA VAL A 65 -13.58 -5.46 -8.44
C VAL A 65 -13.49 -6.35 -9.69
N ALA A 66 -14.52 -6.40 -10.53
CA ALA A 66 -14.50 -7.16 -11.78
C ALA A 66 -13.57 -6.54 -12.84
N HIS A 67 -13.39 -5.22 -12.82
CA HIS A 67 -12.38 -4.52 -13.62
C HIS A 67 -10.96 -4.62 -13.05
N LYS A 68 -10.75 -5.40 -11.97
CA LYS A 68 -9.43 -5.87 -11.57
C LYS A 68 -8.83 -6.66 -12.74
N LYS A 69 -8.10 -5.96 -13.61
CA LYS A 69 -7.34 -6.59 -14.68
C LYS A 69 -6.42 -7.64 -14.05
N VAL A 70 -6.52 -8.87 -14.55
CA VAL A 70 -5.60 -9.97 -14.25
C VAL A 70 -4.17 -9.43 -14.41
N GLY A 71 -3.45 -9.26 -13.29
CA GLY A 71 -2.09 -8.69 -13.27
C GLY A 71 -1.91 -7.35 -12.53
N ARG A 72 -2.96 -6.72 -11.98
CA ARG A 72 -2.81 -5.52 -11.13
C ARG A 72 -2.79 -5.86 -9.63
N SER A 73 -1.75 -5.40 -8.94
CA SER A 73 -1.54 -5.59 -7.50
C SER A 73 -2.26 -4.50 -6.69
N GLY A 74 -3.23 -4.91 -5.86
CA GLY A 74 -3.92 -4.02 -4.93
C GLY A 74 -4.96 -4.79 -4.11
N GLU A 75 -5.01 -4.51 -2.82
CA GLU A 75 -5.96 -5.15 -1.90
C GLU A 75 -7.19 -4.25 -1.71
N PHE A 76 -8.38 -4.81 -1.98
CA PHE A 76 -9.65 -4.10 -1.97
C PHE A 76 -10.56 -4.67 -0.88
N PHE A 77 -10.98 -3.81 0.05
CA PHE A 77 -11.86 -4.18 1.15
C PHE A 77 -13.16 -3.38 1.05
N ARG A 78 -14.30 -4.07 1.19
CA ARG A 78 -15.60 -3.43 1.40
C ARG A 78 -16.18 -3.93 2.71
N PHE A 79 -16.41 -2.99 3.63
CA PHE A 79 -17.11 -3.22 4.87
C PHE A 79 -18.50 -2.65 4.72
N ASP A 80 -19.51 -3.48 4.89
CA ASP A 80 -20.92 -3.11 4.76
C ASP A 80 -21.67 -3.87 5.85
N VAL A 81 -22.62 -3.20 6.52
CA VAL A 81 -23.47 -3.83 7.53
C VAL A 81 -24.70 -4.42 6.84
N GLU A 82 -25.08 -5.65 7.18
CA GLU A 82 -26.34 -6.21 6.70
C GLU A 82 -27.39 -6.07 7.80
N PHE A 83 -28.44 -5.30 7.54
CA PHE A 83 -29.54 -5.14 8.49
C PHE A 83 -30.50 -6.33 8.37
N ASP A 84 -30.87 -6.93 9.49
CA ASP A 84 -31.88 -8.00 9.56
C ASP A 84 -33.34 -7.50 9.43
N GLY A 85 -33.52 -6.23 9.04
CA GLY A 85 -34.80 -5.59 8.78
C GLY A 85 -34.72 -4.49 7.70
N PRO A 86 -35.77 -3.66 7.53
CA PRO A 86 -35.75 -2.54 6.60
C PRO A 86 -34.65 -1.54 6.98
N GLU A 87 -34.00 -0.97 5.96
CA GLU A 87 -32.95 0.02 6.17
C GLU A 87 -33.48 1.20 7.00
N PRO A 88 -32.80 1.58 8.10
CA PRO A 88 -33.26 2.68 8.94
C PRO A 88 -33.28 3.99 8.13
N PRO A 89 -34.28 4.86 8.36
CA PRO A 89 -34.33 6.17 7.71
C PRO A 89 -33.08 7.00 8.06
N LEU A 90 -32.53 7.71 7.05
CA LEU A 90 -31.32 8.53 7.22
C LEU A 90 -31.48 9.67 8.24
N ASP A 91 -32.71 10.08 8.55
CA ASP A 91 -33.08 11.12 9.50
C ASP A 91 -33.44 10.59 10.90
N SER A 92 -33.39 9.27 11.09
CA SER A 92 -33.73 8.65 12.36
C SER A 92 -32.57 8.77 13.35
N LEU A 93 -32.76 9.57 14.40
CA LEU A 93 -31.83 9.66 15.54
C LEU A 93 -32.17 8.67 16.67
N SER A 94 -33.26 7.92 16.55
CA SER A 94 -33.78 7.08 17.63
C SER A 94 -32.95 5.83 17.91
N SER A 95 -32.18 5.35 16.93
CA SER A 95 -31.32 4.16 17.05
C SER A 95 -29.92 4.45 17.60
N PHE A 96 -29.52 5.72 17.75
CA PHE A 96 -28.17 6.09 18.23
C PHE A 96 -27.91 5.77 19.72
N ASN A 97 -28.96 5.48 20.49
CA ASN A 97 -28.86 5.18 21.92
C ASN A 97 -29.17 3.72 22.24
N ASP A 98 -29.22 2.84 21.24
CA ASP A 98 -29.53 1.44 21.44
C ASP A 98 -28.23 0.62 21.51
N PRO A 99 -27.77 0.23 22.72
CA PRO A 99 -26.50 -0.47 22.89
C PRO A 99 -26.49 -1.86 22.23
N GLU A 100 -27.66 -2.48 21.99
CA GLU A 100 -27.74 -3.74 21.26
C GLU A 100 -27.41 -3.57 19.77
N CYS A 101 -27.64 -2.38 19.21
CA CYS A 101 -27.36 -2.06 17.82
C CYS A 101 -25.86 -1.80 17.56
N ASP A 102 -25.13 -1.32 18.59
CA ASP A 102 -23.69 -1.02 18.51
C ASP A 102 -22.82 -2.30 18.41
N ASP A 103 -23.19 -3.37 19.11
CA ASP A 103 -22.47 -4.64 19.13
C ASP A 103 -22.68 -5.46 17.83
N GLU A 104 -23.86 -5.38 17.22
CA GLU A 104 -24.17 -6.05 15.95
C GLU A 104 -23.51 -5.35 14.74
N CYS A 105 -23.29 -4.04 14.84
CA CYS A 105 -22.69 -3.23 13.78
C CYS A 105 -21.16 -3.16 13.83
N THR A 106 -20.50 -3.81 14.80
CA THR A 106 -19.04 -3.71 14.94
C THR A 106 -18.31 -4.70 14.03
N PHE A 107 -17.46 -4.21 13.13
CA PHE A 107 -16.57 -5.04 12.31
C PHE A 107 -15.43 -5.73 13.12
N GLN A 108 -15.52 -5.70 14.44
CA GLN A 108 -14.49 -6.16 15.36
C GLN A 108 -14.31 -7.67 15.26
N GLY A 109 -13.06 -8.12 15.14
CA GLY A 109 -12.73 -9.55 15.05
C GLY A 109 -12.85 -10.16 13.64
N LEU A 110 -13.43 -9.46 12.66
CA LEU A 110 -13.54 -9.96 11.29
C LEU A 110 -12.16 -10.25 10.68
N PRO A 111 -11.97 -11.43 10.04
CA PRO A 111 -10.72 -11.76 9.34
C PRO A 111 -10.33 -10.71 8.28
N ALA A 112 -11.32 -10.12 7.60
CA ALA A 112 -11.11 -9.06 6.63
C ALA A 112 -10.53 -7.78 7.26
N LEU A 113 -10.98 -7.40 8.46
CA LEU A 113 -10.44 -6.24 9.19
C LEU A 113 -9.02 -6.51 9.66
N LYS A 114 -8.75 -7.71 10.19
CA LYS A 114 -7.38 -8.13 10.56
C LYS A 114 -6.43 -8.06 9.35
N ARG A 115 -6.88 -8.55 8.20
CA ARG A 115 -6.11 -8.48 6.94
C ARG A 115 -5.89 -7.03 6.50
N LEU A 116 -6.90 -6.17 6.57
CA LEU A 116 -6.76 -4.74 6.28
C LEU A 116 -5.70 -4.09 7.16
N VAL A 117 -5.72 -4.35 8.47
CA VAL A 117 -4.74 -3.80 9.42
C VAL A 117 -3.33 -4.22 9.04
N LEU A 118 -3.10 -5.49 8.71
CA LEU A 118 -1.79 -5.99 8.25
C LEU A 118 -1.34 -5.31 6.95
N CYS A 119 -2.25 -5.14 5.97
CA CYS A 119 -1.94 -4.41 4.74
C CYS A 119 -1.59 -2.95 5.02
N ALA A 120 -2.38 -2.25 5.86
CA ALA A 120 -2.14 -0.86 6.22
C ALA A 120 -0.81 -0.67 6.95
N ARG A 121 -0.42 -1.61 7.82
CA ARG A 121 0.87 -1.63 8.51
C ARG A 121 2.02 -1.82 7.53
N ALA A 122 1.88 -2.71 6.54
CA ALA A 122 2.88 -2.91 5.49
C ALA A 122 3.05 -1.64 4.61
N GLU A 123 1.97 -0.92 4.31
CA GLU A 123 1.99 0.35 3.56
C GLU A 123 2.67 1.51 4.30
N LEU A 124 2.97 1.36 5.59
CA LEU A 124 3.83 2.30 6.32
C LEU A 124 5.30 2.17 5.92
N PHE A 125 5.69 1.09 5.25
CA PHE A 125 7.05 0.89 4.79
C PHE A 125 7.23 1.26 3.31
N ILE A 126 8.28 2.04 3.06
CA ILE A 126 8.69 2.51 1.74
C ILE A 126 10.06 1.90 1.41
N PHE A 127 10.14 1.20 0.28
CA PHE A 127 11.35 0.70 -0.32
C PHE A 127 11.85 1.66 -1.40
N GLU A 128 13.11 2.05 -1.32
CA GLU A 128 13.77 2.87 -2.33
C GLU A 128 15.13 2.27 -2.72
N LEU A 129 15.60 2.54 -3.93
CA LEU A 129 16.95 2.17 -4.34
C LEU A 129 17.94 3.22 -3.87
N ARG A 130 19.18 2.78 -3.61
CA ARG A 130 20.26 3.68 -3.23
C ARG A 130 20.61 4.58 -4.41
N ALA A 131 20.34 5.88 -4.28
CA ALA A 131 20.52 6.83 -5.37
C ALA A 131 21.96 6.93 -5.91
N SER A 132 22.98 6.75 -5.07
CA SER A 132 24.38 6.87 -5.49
C SER A 132 24.85 5.71 -6.38
N ARG A 133 24.32 4.50 -6.14
CA ARG A 133 24.67 3.27 -6.86
C ARG A 133 23.50 2.29 -6.75
N PRO A 134 22.47 2.40 -7.61
CA PRO A 134 21.25 1.61 -7.47
C PRO A 134 21.47 0.14 -7.80
N TYR A 135 22.34 -0.16 -8.79
CA TYR A 135 22.73 -1.50 -9.15
C TYR A 135 24.14 -1.56 -9.77
N LEU A 136 24.75 -2.74 -9.73
CA LEU A 136 26.02 -3.10 -10.36
C LEU A 136 25.85 -4.45 -11.06
N PHE A 137 26.27 -4.57 -12.31
CA PHE A 137 26.30 -5.87 -12.98
C PHE A 137 27.56 -6.64 -12.55
N SER A 138 27.38 -7.81 -11.94
CA SER A 138 28.44 -8.70 -11.46
C SER A 138 28.01 -10.17 -11.61
N ASP A 139 28.94 -11.03 -12.02
CA ASP A 139 28.76 -12.49 -12.14
C ASP A 139 27.50 -12.94 -12.88
N GLY A 140 27.07 -12.23 -13.91
CA GLY A 140 25.87 -12.58 -14.70
C GLY A 140 24.54 -12.16 -14.07
N GLY A 141 24.54 -11.31 -13.05
CA GLY A 141 23.34 -10.68 -12.51
C GLY A 141 23.59 -9.23 -12.07
N TYR A 142 22.56 -8.60 -11.49
CA TYR A 142 22.63 -7.25 -10.96
C TYR A 142 22.58 -7.31 -9.44
N GLU A 143 23.65 -6.88 -8.79
CA GLU A 143 23.68 -6.59 -7.36
C GLU A 143 23.06 -5.21 -7.13
N CYS A 144 22.01 -5.16 -6.31
CA CYS A 144 21.24 -3.95 -6.04
C CYS A 144 21.34 -3.58 -4.56
N CYS A 145 21.37 -2.28 -4.29
CA CYS A 145 21.37 -1.73 -2.95
C CYS A 145 20.16 -0.81 -2.80
N GLY A 146 19.43 -0.97 -1.72
CA GLY A 146 18.28 -0.14 -1.38
C GLY A 146 18.13 0.04 0.11
N HIS A 147 17.04 0.69 0.49
CA HIS A 147 16.70 0.87 1.89
C HIS A 147 15.19 0.84 2.11
N ILE A 148 14.78 0.31 3.26
CA ILE A 148 13.41 0.32 3.75
C ILE A 148 13.30 1.43 4.81
N ARG A 149 12.29 2.30 4.64
CA ARG A 149 11.97 3.41 5.55
C ARG A 149 10.57 3.26 6.08
N CYS A 150 10.29 3.85 7.24
CA CYS A 150 8.91 4.00 7.72
C CYS A 150 8.39 5.42 7.47
N ARG A 151 7.09 5.52 7.15
CA ARG A 151 6.36 6.78 6.97
C ARG A 151 6.06 7.49 8.30
N LEU A 152 6.06 6.76 9.41
CA LEU A 152 5.84 7.35 10.72
C LEU A 152 6.97 8.32 11.08
N GLY A 153 6.61 9.41 11.75
CA GLY A 153 7.53 10.49 12.08
C GLY A 153 8.70 10.02 12.94
N ALA A 154 9.87 10.60 12.74
CA ALA A 154 11.05 10.32 13.56
C ALA A 154 10.76 10.57 15.03
N ARG A 155 11.28 9.69 15.90
CA ARG A 155 11.16 9.78 17.37
C ARG A 155 9.73 9.87 17.91
N SER A 156 8.72 9.60 17.08
CA SER A 156 7.33 9.61 17.52
C SER A 156 7.01 8.40 18.40
N GLU A 157 6.12 8.57 19.37
CA GLU A 157 5.61 7.47 20.20
C GLU A 157 4.89 6.42 19.35
N SER A 158 4.22 6.85 18.27
CA SER A 158 3.57 5.94 17.32
C SER A 158 4.58 5.04 16.61
N LEU A 159 5.75 5.56 16.20
CA LEU A 159 6.81 4.73 15.62
C LEU A 159 7.38 3.75 16.64
N LYS A 160 7.62 4.19 17.88
CA LYS A 160 8.16 3.32 18.94
C LYS A 160 7.21 2.16 19.25
N GLU A 161 5.93 2.45 19.46
CA GLU A 161 4.95 1.40 19.74
C GLU A 161 4.76 0.48 18.53
N PHE A 162 4.72 1.04 17.31
CA PHE A 162 4.62 0.24 16.09
C PHE A 162 5.79 -0.75 15.94
N VAL A 163 7.03 -0.28 16.12
CA VAL A 163 8.21 -1.15 16.05
C VAL A 163 8.22 -2.18 17.19
N SER A 164 7.79 -1.78 18.40
CA SER A 164 7.65 -2.72 19.52
C SER A 164 6.64 -3.83 19.22
N GLN A 165 5.51 -3.50 18.58
CA GLN A 165 4.54 -4.49 18.13
C GLN A 165 5.14 -5.45 17.10
N LEU A 166 5.89 -4.94 16.13
CA LEU A 166 6.59 -5.76 15.13
C LEU A 166 7.58 -6.72 15.79
N ALA A 167 8.35 -6.24 16.77
CA ALA A 167 9.27 -7.06 17.54
C ALA A 167 8.54 -8.18 18.31
N ARG A 168 7.41 -7.86 18.98
CA ARG A 168 6.59 -8.86 19.70
C ARG A 168 6.04 -9.94 18.75
N SER A 169 5.65 -9.56 17.54
CA SER A 169 5.18 -10.49 16.52
C SER A 169 6.29 -11.28 15.82
N LYS A 170 7.58 -11.03 16.13
CA LYS A 170 8.74 -11.57 15.40
C LYS A 170 8.65 -11.29 13.89
N ALA A 171 8.21 -10.08 13.56
CA ALA A 171 8.05 -9.70 12.17
C ALA A 171 9.41 -9.65 11.45
N HIS A 172 9.41 -9.90 10.16
CA HIS A 172 10.60 -9.81 9.32
C HIS A 172 10.26 -9.35 7.90
N PHE A 173 11.26 -8.84 7.18
CA PHE A 173 11.11 -8.50 5.77
C PHE A 173 11.61 -9.63 4.88
N ARG A 174 10.96 -9.79 3.72
CA ARG A 174 11.46 -10.66 2.64
C ARG A 174 11.56 -9.86 1.35
N ILE A 175 12.67 -10.05 0.63
CA ILE A 175 12.92 -9.50 -0.69
C ILE A 175 13.05 -10.67 -1.65
N GLY A 176 12.09 -10.81 -2.56
CA GLY A 176 11.91 -12.02 -3.36
C GLY A 176 11.75 -13.25 -2.46
N GLY A 177 12.63 -14.23 -2.62
CA GLY A 177 12.64 -15.44 -1.80
C GLY A 177 13.39 -15.31 -0.47
N HIS A 178 14.13 -14.23 -0.24
CA HIS A 178 15.12 -14.15 0.84
C HIS A 178 14.64 -13.30 2.02
N GLU A 179 14.87 -13.80 3.23
CA GLU A 179 14.67 -13.04 4.46
C GLU A 179 15.78 -12.02 4.66
N VAL A 180 15.39 -10.83 5.08
CA VAL A 180 16.30 -9.72 5.37
C VAL A 180 16.59 -9.71 6.86
N ALA A 181 17.87 -9.69 7.22
CA ALA A 181 18.29 -9.51 8.60
C ALA A 181 17.79 -8.17 9.14
N CYS A 182 16.83 -8.22 10.05
CA CYS A 182 16.26 -7.04 10.71
C CYS A 182 15.87 -7.44 12.14
N ASP A 183 16.42 -6.74 13.13
CA ASP A 183 16.01 -6.90 14.51
C ASP A 183 15.22 -5.67 14.96
N PHE A 184 13.89 -5.79 14.94
CA PHE A 184 12.99 -4.75 15.44
C PHE A 184 13.13 -4.51 16.95
N ALA A 185 13.62 -5.48 17.73
CA ALA A 185 13.84 -5.31 19.17
C ALA A 185 15.05 -4.42 19.47
N SER A 186 16.06 -4.43 18.59
CA SER A 186 17.24 -3.56 18.70
C SER A 186 17.02 -2.10 18.29
N TYR A 187 15.80 -1.74 17.87
CA TYR A 187 15.43 -0.36 17.58
C TYR A 187 15.38 0.45 18.89
N PRO A 188 16.31 1.41 19.12
CA PRO A 188 16.58 2.53 18.22
C PRO A 188 18.10 2.78 18.04
N MET A 189 18.76 2.15 17.06
CA MET A 189 20.22 2.25 16.90
C MET A 189 20.72 2.74 15.53
N THR A 190 19.89 3.24 14.61
CA THR A 190 20.33 3.28 13.20
C THR A 190 20.49 4.64 12.51
N ARG A 191 20.09 5.77 13.11
CA ARG A 191 20.53 7.10 12.63
C ARG A 191 20.21 8.22 13.63
N PRO A 192 21.06 9.27 13.75
CA PRO A 192 20.78 10.41 14.64
C PRO A 192 19.46 11.14 14.35
N ASP A 193 18.94 11.00 13.13
CA ASP A 193 17.69 11.63 12.69
C ASP A 193 16.44 10.99 13.30
N GLY A 194 16.55 9.80 13.91
CA GLY A 194 15.46 9.13 14.62
C GLY A 194 14.39 8.50 13.72
N HIS A 195 14.67 8.35 12.42
CA HIS A 195 13.80 7.63 11.49
C HIS A 195 14.12 6.13 11.48
N PHE A 196 13.11 5.30 11.22
CA PHE A 196 13.35 3.90 10.87
C PHE A 196 14.06 3.81 9.52
N PHE A 197 15.19 3.11 9.51
CA PHE A 197 16.01 2.89 8.33
C PHE A 197 16.67 1.52 8.38
N LEU A 198 16.50 0.75 7.30
CA LEU A 198 17.11 -0.56 7.11
C LEU A 198 17.75 -0.61 5.71
N GLU A 199 19.08 -0.72 5.65
CA GLU A 199 19.78 -0.95 4.38
C GLU A 199 19.61 -2.41 3.96
N VAL A 200 19.34 -2.64 2.68
CA VAL A 200 19.12 -3.98 2.13
C VAL A 200 19.89 -4.15 0.83
N ARG A 201 20.43 -5.36 0.64
CA ARG A 201 21.11 -5.77 -0.59
C ARG A 201 20.45 -7.02 -1.12
N PHE A 202 20.28 -7.07 -2.43
CA PHE A 202 19.64 -8.18 -3.11
C PHE A 202 20.19 -8.29 -4.52
N ARG A 203 19.97 -9.44 -5.16
CA ARG A 203 20.45 -9.71 -6.51
C ARG A 203 19.28 -10.11 -7.40
N VAL A 204 19.26 -9.59 -8.62
CA VAL A 204 18.30 -9.96 -9.67
C VAL A 204 19.05 -10.42 -10.92
N ALA A 205 18.50 -11.38 -11.66
CA ALA A 205 19.06 -11.82 -12.93
C ALA A 205 18.86 -10.78 -14.04
N SER A 206 17.75 -10.05 -13.98
CA SER A 206 17.39 -9.00 -14.94
C SER A 206 16.80 -7.78 -14.23
N LEU A 207 17.05 -6.58 -14.75
CA LEU A 207 16.42 -5.35 -14.25
C LEU A 207 14.89 -5.33 -14.46
N GLN A 208 14.38 -6.20 -15.34
CA GLN A 208 12.95 -6.39 -15.62
C GLN A 208 12.33 -7.54 -14.81
N GLU A 209 13.12 -8.22 -13.99
CA GLU A 209 12.61 -9.25 -13.10
C GLU A 209 11.66 -8.65 -12.07
N SER A 210 10.53 -9.33 -11.85
CA SER A 210 9.54 -8.93 -10.86
C SER A 210 10.05 -9.24 -9.46
N LEU A 211 10.26 -8.20 -8.65
CA LEU A 211 10.73 -8.29 -7.28
C LEU A 211 9.59 -7.92 -6.32
N ALA A 212 9.23 -8.86 -5.45
CA ALA A 212 8.31 -8.60 -4.35
C ALA A 212 9.10 -8.21 -3.09
N VAL A 213 8.62 -7.22 -2.34
CA VAL A 213 9.16 -6.89 -1.01
C VAL A 213 8.00 -6.95 -0.03
N CYS A 214 8.09 -7.87 0.94
CA CYS A 214 6.98 -8.19 1.83
C CYS A 214 7.38 -8.00 3.30
N LEU A 215 6.46 -7.51 4.11
CA LEU A 215 6.50 -7.59 5.57
C LEU A 215 5.73 -8.83 6.04
N TRP A 216 6.36 -9.65 6.84
CA TRP A 216 5.77 -10.85 7.44
C TRP A 216 5.58 -10.60 8.93
N GLU A 217 4.34 -10.40 9.37
CA GLU A 217 3.99 -10.28 10.79
C GLU A 217 3.33 -11.56 11.34
N THR A 218 2.82 -12.41 10.45
CA THR A 218 2.22 -13.71 10.76
C THR A 218 2.89 -14.80 9.93
N PRO A 219 2.84 -16.07 10.35
CA PRO A 219 3.47 -17.16 9.61
C PRO A 219 2.76 -17.47 8.28
N ASP A 220 1.51 -17.07 8.11
CA ASP A 220 0.67 -17.51 7.01
C ASP A 220 0.99 -16.78 5.69
N GLU A 221 1.09 -15.45 5.72
CA GLU A 221 1.17 -14.65 4.50
C GLU A 221 1.84 -13.28 4.73
N GLY A 222 2.87 -12.99 3.94
CA GLY A 222 3.50 -11.68 3.89
C GLY A 222 2.66 -10.64 3.13
N ARG A 223 2.74 -9.38 3.55
CA ARG A 223 2.07 -8.25 2.90
C ARG A 223 3.07 -7.40 2.14
N ASN A 224 2.76 -7.12 0.89
CA ASN A 224 3.59 -6.28 0.03
C ASN A 224 3.75 -4.88 0.65
N ILE A 225 4.97 -4.37 0.63
CA ILE A 225 5.25 -2.98 0.97
C ILE A 225 5.42 -2.16 -0.31
N SER A 226 5.16 -0.85 -0.22
CA SER A 226 5.53 0.12 -1.26
C SER A 226 4.95 -0.16 -2.66
N GLY A 227 3.76 -0.77 -2.73
CA GLY A 227 3.15 -1.16 -4.00
C GLY A 227 3.90 -2.26 -4.76
N SER A 228 4.73 -3.06 -4.08
CA SER A 228 5.34 -4.25 -4.69
C SER A 228 4.27 -5.28 -5.10
N PRO A 229 4.55 -6.15 -6.10
CA PRO A 229 5.82 -6.35 -6.80
C PRO A 229 6.15 -5.25 -7.82
N PHE A 230 7.45 -5.00 -8.01
CA PHE A 230 7.98 -4.05 -8.99
C PHE A 230 9.26 -4.59 -9.63
N THR A 231 9.70 -3.99 -10.74
CA THR A 231 11.01 -4.27 -11.33
C THR A 231 12.04 -3.24 -10.87
N VAL A 232 13.33 -3.60 -10.89
CA VAL A 232 14.41 -2.64 -10.59
C VAL A 232 14.34 -1.47 -11.56
N GLN A 233 14.04 -1.73 -12.83
CA GLN A 233 13.88 -0.67 -13.83
C GLN A 233 12.67 0.25 -13.55
N GLN A 234 11.55 -0.28 -13.06
CA GLN A 234 10.42 0.54 -12.62
C GLN A 234 10.82 1.48 -11.47
N LEU A 235 11.55 0.97 -10.49
CA LEU A 235 12.04 1.78 -9.37
C LEU A 235 13.03 2.87 -9.80
N VAL A 236 13.94 2.56 -10.72
CA VAL A 236 14.88 3.53 -11.28
C VAL A 236 14.14 4.67 -11.95
N ARG A 237 13.09 4.37 -12.72
CA ARG A 237 12.24 5.37 -13.37
C ARG A 237 11.42 6.17 -12.38
N SER A 238 10.72 5.52 -11.45
CA SER A 238 9.84 6.19 -10.49
C SER A 238 10.61 7.08 -9.51
N GLN A 239 11.82 6.69 -9.13
CA GLN A 239 12.72 7.48 -8.29
C GLN A 239 13.57 8.48 -9.09
N LYS A 240 13.39 8.56 -10.42
CA LYS A 240 14.09 9.48 -11.33
C LYS A 240 15.62 9.34 -11.26
N LEU A 241 16.13 8.13 -11.04
CA LEU A 241 17.58 7.89 -10.86
C LEU A 241 18.38 7.98 -12.17
N GLU A 242 17.70 7.85 -13.32
CA GLU A 242 18.28 7.99 -14.66
C GLU A 242 18.42 9.45 -15.14
N GLN A 243 17.82 10.43 -14.45
CA GLN A 243 17.83 11.81 -14.92
C GLN A 243 19.24 12.40 -14.88
N CYS A 244 19.80 12.70 -16.05
CA CYS A 244 21.02 13.46 -16.20
C CYS A 244 20.83 14.91 -15.71
N PHE A 245 21.94 15.52 -15.30
CA PHE A 245 22.04 16.92 -14.88
C PHE A 245 21.21 17.86 -15.79
N GLY A 246 20.37 18.74 -15.22
CA GLY A 246 19.69 19.81 -15.97
C GLY A 246 18.15 19.89 -15.88
N THR A 247 17.47 18.92 -15.25
CA THR A 247 16.02 19.02 -14.94
C THR A 247 15.79 19.71 -13.59
N SER A 248 14.63 20.34 -13.35
CA SER A 248 14.31 20.96 -12.04
C SER A 248 14.44 20.00 -10.86
N ASP A 249 14.27 18.69 -11.12
CA ASP A 249 14.26 17.62 -10.14
C ASP A 249 15.62 16.90 -10.03
N HIS A 250 16.69 17.42 -10.64
CA HIS A 250 18.00 16.79 -10.60
C HIS A 250 18.51 16.69 -9.15
N ARG A 251 18.65 15.46 -8.63
CA ARG A 251 19.40 15.23 -7.38
C ARG A 251 20.89 15.29 -7.71
N LYS A 252 21.65 16.13 -7.00
CA LYS A 252 23.13 16.09 -7.06
C LYS A 252 23.57 14.65 -6.80
N LYS A 253 24.17 14.00 -7.80
CA LYS A 253 24.97 12.79 -7.57
C LYS A 253 26.00 13.18 -6.51
N ARG A 254 25.85 12.67 -5.28
CA ARG A 254 26.94 12.76 -4.31
C ARG A 254 28.08 11.99 -4.95
N CYS A 255 29.14 12.73 -5.31
CA CYS A 255 30.40 12.14 -5.70
C CYS A 255 30.82 11.17 -4.60
N ARG A 256 31.52 10.12 -5.03
CA ARG A 256 32.12 9.07 -4.22
C ARG A 256 32.63 9.62 -2.90
N ASP A 257 32.40 8.84 -1.84
CA ASP A 257 33.01 9.04 -0.53
C ASP A 257 34.49 9.41 -0.69
N ASP A 258 34.87 10.52 -0.07
CA ASP A 258 36.22 11.00 0.13
C ASP A 258 36.94 10.09 1.14
N ASP A 259 37.16 8.81 0.79
CA ASP A 259 37.92 7.84 1.59
C ASP A 259 39.03 7.13 0.79
N ASP A 260 39.42 7.69 -0.36
CA ASP A 260 40.67 7.35 -1.06
C ASP A 260 41.54 8.62 -1.21
N ASP A 261 41.92 9.22 -0.09
CA ASP A 261 43.05 10.17 -0.02
C ASP A 261 44.37 9.37 0.02
N GLU A 262 44.68 8.69 -1.08
CA GLU A 262 46.06 8.41 -1.47
C GLU A 262 46.20 8.60 -2.98
N ALA A 263 47.24 9.35 -3.35
CA ALA A 263 47.73 9.58 -4.70
C ALA A 263 46.79 10.26 -5.72
N SER A 264 46.73 11.60 -5.69
CA SER A 264 46.68 12.40 -6.95
C SER A 264 47.15 13.85 -6.75
N ARG A 265 48.47 14.02 -6.75
CA ARG A 265 49.17 15.32 -6.78
C ARG A 265 48.75 16.15 -8.00
N LYS A 266 48.04 17.27 -7.78
CA LYS A 266 47.95 18.35 -8.78
C LYS A 266 49.12 19.31 -8.61
N ARG A 267 50.03 19.34 -9.58
CA ARG A 267 51.13 20.30 -9.66
C ARG A 267 50.56 21.72 -9.87
N PRO A 268 50.93 22.74 -9.07
CA PRO A 268 50.56 24.11 -9.37
C PRO A 268 51.38 24.64 -10.55
N ARG A 269 50.69 25.29 -11.50
CA ARG A 269 51.30 26.01 -12.61
C ARG A 269 52.07 27.22 -12.07
N CYS A 270 53.39 27.25 -12.28
CA CYS A 270 54.17 28.47 -12.14
C CYS A 270 53.67 29.51 -13.16
N ARG A 271 53.32 30.71 -12.68
CA ARG A 271 53.18 31.90 -13.51
C ARG A 271 54.58 32.48 -13.74
N ARG A 272 54.91 32.78 -15.00
CA ARG A 272 55.96 33.73 -15.37
C ARG A 272 55.35 35.13 -15.41
#